data_AF-A0A5B8S0S7-F1
#
_entry.id   AF-A0A5B8S0S7-F1
#
_cell.length_a   1.000
_cell.length_b   1.000
_cell.length_c   1.000
_cell.angle_alpha   90.00
_cell.angle_beta   90.00
_cell.angle_gamma   90.00
#
_symmetry.space_group_name_H-M   'P 1'
#
loop_
_entity.id
_entity.type
_entity.pdbx_description
1 polymer ?
#
loop_
_entity_poly.entity_id
_entity_poly.type
_entity_poly.pdbx_seq_one_letter_code
_entity_poly.pdbx_strand_id
1 'polypeptide(L)'
;MPPIDLPPLRPVASIDPRQPRPLAERRTPADGTDSAAPAVEVETLFAGGQPPVDQARVTEIRKAIEAGRYPVIPMRVADALIASGLLLRSGK
;
A
#
# COMPACT_ATOMS: atom_id res chain seq x y z
N MET A 1 11.22 26.23 -41.66
CA MET A 1 11.23 25.42 -40.43
C MET A 1 11.57 23.99 -40.83
N PRO A 2 12.56 23.34 -40.22
CA PRO A 2 12.77 21.91 -40.45
C PRO A 2 11.55 21.10 -39.96
N PRO A 3 11.17 20.02 -40.65
CA PRO A 3 10.07 19.15 -40.23
C PRO A 3 10.44 18.40 -38.95
N ILE A 4 9.50 18.33 -38.00
CA ILE A 4 9.66 17.56 -36.76
C ILE A 4 9.32 16.11 -37.08
N ASP A 5 10.33 15.25 -37.17
CA ASP A 5 10.14 13.80 -37.28
C ASP A 5 9.72 13.23 -35.92
N LEU A 6 8.45 12.86 -35.80
CA LEU A 6 7.91 12.19 -34.62
C LEU A 6 8.19 10.68 -34.70
N PRO A 7 8.77 10.06 -33.67
CA PRO A 7 8.98 8.62 -33.65
C PRO A 7 7.65 7.85 -33.57
N PRO A 8 7.60 6.59 -34.04
CA PRO A 8 6.38 5.80 -34.06
C PRO A 8 5.90 5.51 -32.62
N LEU A 9 4.60 5.73 -32.38
CA LEU A 9 3.96 5.45 -31.09
C LEU A 9 3.90 3.95 -30.86
N ARG A 10 4.45 3.48 -29.74
CA ARG A 10 4.33 2.09 -29.31
C ARG A 10 2.96 1.90 -28.63
N PRO A 11 2.21 0.84 -28.96
CA PRO A 11 0.98 0.53 -28.26
C PRO A 11 1.28 0.17 -26.81
N VAL A 12 0.56 0.81 -25.87
CA VAL A 12 0.62 0.47 -24.45
C VAL A 12 -0.50 -0.54 -24.19
N ALA A 13 -0.14 -1.77 -23.85
CA ALA A 13 -1.11 -2.79 -23.48
C ALA A 13 -1.76 -2.46 -22.13
N SER A 14 -3.02 -2.83 -21.96
CA SER A 14 -3.71 -2.74 -20.67
C SER A 14 -3.05 -3.71 -19.68
N ILE A 15 -2.64 -3.20 -18.52
CA ILE A 15 -2.01 -4.00 -17.47
C ILE A 15 -3.11 -4.54 -16.57
N ASP A 16 -3.33 -5.85 -16.59
CA ASP A 16 -4.13 -6.53 -15.58
C ASP A 16 -3.31 -6.61 -14.28
N PRO A 17 -3.74 -5.96 -13.17
CA PRO A 17 -3.00 -5.96 -11.92
C PRO A 17 -2.93 -7.35 -11.25
N ARG A 18 -3.70 -8.33 -11.74
CA ARG A 18 -3.65 -9.72 -11.27
C ARG A 18 -2.75 -10.63 -12.08
N GLN A 19 -2.11 -10.14 -13.15
CA GLN A 19 -1.13 -10.92 -13.87
C GLN A 19 0.25 -10.84 -13.20
N PRO A 20 0.82 -11.96 -12.74
CA PRO A 20 2.20 -11.99 -12.30
C PRO A 20 3.11 -11.73 -13.51
N ARG A 21 3.96 -10.70 -13.39
CA ARG A 21 4.96 -10.34 -14.39
C ARG A 21 5.90 -11.54 -14.58
N PRO A 22 6.07 -12.09 -15.81
CA PRO A 22 7.02 -13.18 -16.01
C PRO A 22 8.44 -12.62 -15.85
N LEU A 23 9.13 -13.10 -14.81
CA LEU A 23 10.57 -12.97 -14.67
C LEU A 23 11.20 -13.77 -15.81
N ALA A 24 12.09 -13.14 -16.57
CA ALA A 24 12.79 -13.77 -17.68
C ALA A 24 13.37 -15.14 -17.27
N GLU A 25 12.92 -16.16 -17.99
CA GLU A 25 13.45 -17.52 -18.19
C GLU A 25 14.45 -18.10 -17.17
N ARG A 26 13.95 -19.05 -16.38
CA ARG A 26 14.58 -20.37 -16.28
C ARG A 26 13.57 -21.44 -16.72
N ARG A 27 13.76 -21.97 -17.94
CA ARG A 27 13.17 -23.22 -18.44
C ARG A 27 13.75 -24.39 -17.61
N THR A 28 13.11 -25.52 -17.25
CA THR A 28 11.87 -26.28 -17.57
C THR A 28 11.87 -27.54 -16.64
N PRO A 29 10.95 -28.53 -16.72
CA PRO A 29 9.58 -28.57 -16.18
C PRO A 29 9.31 -29.82 -15.28
N ALA A 30 8.24 -29.83 -14.46
CA ALA A 30 7.43 -31.03 -14.20
C ALA A 30 6.23 -30.74 -13.29
N ASP A 31 5.10 -31.22 -13.80
CA ASP A 31 3.90 -31.71 -13.14
C ASP A 31 2.92 -30.78 -12.45
N GLY A 32 1.66 -30.97 -12.85
CA GLY A 32 0.51 -30.22 -12.38
C GLY A 32 0.13 -30.60 -10.96
N THR A 33 -0.18 -29.58 -10.17
CA THR A 33 -1.05 -29.71 -9.02
C THR A 33 -1.94 -28.48 -9.01
N ASP A 34 -3.24 -28.78 -9.06
CA ASP A 34 -4.39 -27.99 -8.64
C ASP A 34 -4.04 -26.61 -8.06
N SER A 35 -4.46 -25.56 -8.75
CA SER A 35 -4.22 -24.17 -8.34
C SER A 35 -5.12 -23.84 -7.16
N ALA A 36 -4.79 -24.38 -5.98
CA ALA A 36 -5.25 -23.84 -4.72
C ALA A 36 -4.81 -22.37 -4.68
N ALA A 37 -5.79 -21.46 -4.66
CA ALA A 37 -5.52 -20.05 -4.44
C ALA A 37 -4.58 -19.93 -3.23
N PRO A 38 -3.49 -19.14 -3.30
CA PRO A 38 -2.66 -18.95 -2.12
C PRO A 38 -3.57 -18.30 -1.09
N ALA A 39 -3.86 -19.03 -0.01
CA ALA A 39 -4.41 -18.44 1.18
C ALA A 39 -3.38 -17.37 1.59
N VAL A 40 -3.76 -16.11 1.40
CA VAL A 40 -2.98 -15.00 1.93
C VAL A 40 -3.09 -15.15 3.44
N GLU A 41 -2.11 -15.80 4.04
CA GLU A 41 -1.92 -15.79 5.47
C GLU A 41 -1.60 -14.34 5.84
N VAL A 42 -2.63 -13.62 6.26
CA VAL A 42 -2.45 -12.32 6.90
C VAL A 42 -1.81 -12.63 8.24
N GLU A 43 -0.48 -12.69 8.25
CA GLU A 43 0.29 -12.87 9.47
C GLU A 43 -0.02 -11.69 10.38
N THR A 44 -0.82 -11.94 11.42
CA THR A 44 -1.12 -10.97 12.45
C THR A 44 0.10 -10.86 13.35
N LEU A 45 1.13 -10.17 12.86
CA LEU A 45 2.38 -9.83 13.58
C LEU A 45 2.17 -8.90 14.79
N PHE A 46 0.99 -8.93 15.41
CA PHE A 46 0.70 -8.31 16.71
C PHE A 46 0.71 -9.32 17.86
N ALA A 47 1.32 -10.49 17.65
CA ALA A 47 1.65 -11.42 18.72
C ALA A 47 2.87 -10.91 19.52
N GLY A 48 2.70 -9.82 20.29
CA GLY A 48 3.67 -9.40 21.30
C GLY A 48 4.05 -7.93 21.27
N GLY A 49 3.22 -7.08 21.89
CA GLY A 49 3.58 -5.71 22.27
C GLY A 49 3.10 -4.61 21.32
N GLN A 50 2.93 -3.41 21.88
CA GLN A 50 2.69 -2.20 21.08
C GLN A 50 3.89 -1.96 20.16
N PRO A 51 3.67 -1.57 18.90
CA PRO A 51 4.76 -1.19 18.01
C PRO A 51 5.60 -0.08 18.66
N PRO A 52 6.93 -0.04 18.46
CA PRO A 52 7.77 1.00 19.01
C PRO A 52 7.27 2.39 18.60
N VAL A 53 6.95 3.23 19.59
CA VAL A 53 6.50 4.62 19.37
C VAL A 53 7.67 5.57 19.59
N ASP A 54 7.96 6.41 18.61
CA ASP A 54 8.95 7.48 18.73
C ASP A 54 8.38 8.67 19.52
N GLN A 55 8.80 8.79 20.78
CA GLN A 55 8.35 9.84 21.69
C GLN A 55 8.86 11.24 21.32
N ALA A 56 10.05 11.33 20.70
CA ALA A 56 10.59 12.61 20.27
C ALA A 56 9.71 13.19 19.16
N ARG A 57 9.35 12.34 18.18
CA ARG A 57 8.44 12.70 17.10
C ARG A 57 7.06 13.11 17.59
N VAL A 58 6.50 12.39 18.58
CA VAL A 58 5.20 12.76 19.19
C VAL A 58 5.26 14.16 19.80
N THR A 59 6.36 14.49 20.49
CA THR A 59 6.55 15.79 21.13
C THR A 59 6.65 16.92 20.11
N GLU A 60 7.39 16.72 19.02
CA GLU A 60 7.49 17.69 17.92
C GLU A 60 6.15 17.94 17.23
N ILE A 61 5.39 16.88 16.94
CA ILE A 61 4.06 16.99 16.34
C ILE A 61 3.12 17.76 17.27
N ARG A 62 3.14 17.47 18.58
CA ARG A 62 2.32 18.19 19.56
C ARG A 62 2.62 19.69 19.56
N LYS A 63 3.91 20.04 19.60
CA LYS A 63 4.34 21.45 19.49
C LYS A 63 3.87 22.07 18.17
N ALA A 64 3.93 21.36 17.05
CA ALA A 64 3.50 21.84 15.74
C ALA A 64 1.97 22.04 15.63
N ILE A 65 1.18 21.27 16.37
CA ILE A 65 -0.27 21.44 16.49
C ILE A 65 -0.60 22.69 17.30
N GLU A 66 -0.02 22.85 18.50
CA GLU A 66 -0.20 24.04 19.36
C GLU A 66 0.16 25.33 18.61
N ALA A 67 1.22 25.22 17.82
CA ALA A 67 1.76 26.20 16.91
C ALA A 67 0.87 26.62 15.74
N GLY A 68 -0.18 25.86 15.43
CA GLY A 68 -1.01 26.02 14.22
C GLY A 68 -0.31 25.65 12.90
N ARG A 69 0.87 25.03 12.96
CA ARG A 69 1.70 24.68 11.78
C ARG A 69 1.48 23.25 11.30
N TYR A 70 0.75 22.45 12.06
CA TYR A 70 0.32 21.12 11.68
C TYR A 70 -1.20 21.12 11.42
N PRO A 71 -1.65 20.93 10.16
CA PRO A 71 -3.06 21.01 9.82
C PRO A 71 -3.82 19.79 10.34
N VAL A 72 -4.83 20.04 11.18
CA VAL A 72 -5.77 19.01 11.65
C VAL A 72 -7.03 19.08 10.80
N ILE A 73 -7.21 18.10 9.91
CA ILE A 73 -8.31 18.08 8.94
C ILE A 73 -9.29 16.96 9.34
N PRO A 74 -10.56 17.27 9.69
CA PRO A 74 -11.52 16.27 10.18
C PRO A 74 -11.70 15.06 9.26
N MET A 75 -11.73 15.29 7.95
CA MET A 75 -11.86 14.22 6.94
C MET A 75 -10.71 13.21 7.02
N ARG A 76 -9.46 13.69 7.14
CA ARG A 76 -8.28 12.82 7.26
C ARG A 76 -8.26 12.03 8.57
N VAL A 77 -8.79 12.61 9.64
CA VAL A 77 -8.93 11.92 10.93
C VAL A 77 -9.96 10.79 10.79
N ALA A 78 -11.11 11.05 10.16
CA ALA A 78 -12.13 10.03 9.92
C ALA A 78 -11.58 8.87 9.07
N ASP A 79 -10.88 9.17 7.98
CA ASP A 79 -10.26 8.15 7.11
C ASP A 79 -9.26 7.27 7.89
N ALA A 80 -8.42 7.88 8.73
CA ALA A 80 -7.47 7.15 9.58
C ALA A 80 -8.18 6.27 10.63
N LEU A 81 -9.29 6.73 11.21
CA LEU A 81 -10.09 5.94 12.16
C LEU A 81 -10.77 4.73 11.49
N ILE A 82 -11.21 4.89 10.23
CA ILE A 82 -11.75 3.77 9.44
C ILE A 82 -10.63 2.79 9.09
N ALA A 83 -9.50 3.28 8.59
CA ALA A 83 -8.35 2.46 8.21
C ALA A 83 -7.75 1.67 9.40
N SER A 84 -7.74 2.26 10.60
CA SER A 84 -7.30 1.59 11.83
C SER A 84 -8.27 0.52 12.35
N GLY A 85 -9.46 0.41 11.75
CA GLY A 85 -10.54 -0.48 12.17
C GLY A 85 -11.11 -0.15 13.54
N LEU A 86 -10.77 1.00 14.14
CA LEU A 86 -11.27 1.40 15.47
C LEU A 86 -12.79 1.60 15.45
N LEU A 87 -13.34 2.14 14.36
CA LEU A 87 -14.78 2.33 14.20
C LEU A 87 -15.54 1.02 13.93
N LEU A 88 -14.94 0.07 13.18
CA LEU A 88 -15.57 -1.21 12.86
C LEU A 88 -15.64 -2.17 14.07
N ARG A 89 -14.76 -2.01 15.07
CA ARG A 89 -14.73 -2.88 16.27
C ARG A 89 -15.75 -2.50 17.35
N SER A 90 -16.32 -1.30 17.33
CA SER A 90 -17.33 -0.86 18.31
C SER A 90 -18.76 -1.29 17.98
N GLY A 91 -18.99 -1.95 16.85
CA GLY A 91 -20.27 -2.57 16.50
C GLY A 91 -20.33 -4.04 16.92
N LYS A 92 -20.46 -4.30 18.23
CA LYS A 92 -20.86 -5.61 18.77
C LYS A 92 -21.75 -5.41 19.98
#